data_AF-A0A1G5K5H5-F1
#
_entry.id   AF-A0A1G5K5H5-F1
#
_cell.length_a   1.000
_cell.length_b   1.000
_cell.length_c   1.000
_cell.angle_alpha   90.00
_cell.angle_beta   90.00
_cell.angle_gamma   90.00
#
_symmetry.space_group_name_H-M   'P 1'
#
loop_
_entity.id
_entity.type
_entity.pdbx_description
1 polymer ?
#
loop_
_entity_poly.entity_id
_entity_poly.type
_entity_poly.pdbx_seq_one_letter_code
_entity_poly.pdbx_strand_id
1 'polypeptide(L)'
;MLWLDGLMQGVLLGGLYAQYALGMALMFGVMRIVNLTHGDLVVLLALIAISLSAQLGVGPWTVLVLLVPLAAAMGWVLQRSVLNRVVGEDPLPSLIATFGLSVALQNAMLQIWSADTRSLPGGGIEQISWQVGPLFVGVLPVIVLGAALVLTAGLAWLMARTRFGRALRASAADVEAAAMVGTNPRTVYALATALAVAILGFAAVFQGLRSTVAPADGAAQLIFAFEAVIIGGMGSVWGAFWGAMVLGISQSIGYRIDPGFGTLAGHIVFLIVLALRPQGIFGRK
;
A
#
# COMPACT_ATOMS: atom_id res chain seq x y z
N MET A 1 17.44 22.27 13.19
CA MET A 1 17.52 20.93 13.80
C MET A 1 16.17 20.24 13.86
N LEU A 2 15.14 20.86 14.47
CA LEU A 2 13.77 20.31 14.51
C LEU A 2 13.17 20.03 13.11
N TRP A 3 13.41 20.91 12.14
CA TRP A 3 12.99 20.70 10.75
C TRP A 3 13.74 19.60 10.02
N LEU A 4 15.03 19.43 10.30
CA LEU A 4 15.85 18.36 9.70
C LEU A 4 15.38 17.00 10.19
N ASP A 5 15.07 16.89 11.48
CA ASP A 5 14.44 15.70 12.06
C ASP A 5 13.07 15.46 11.44
N GLY A 6 12.23 16.49 11.28
CA GLY A 6 10.94 16.39 10.58
C GLY A 6 11.06 15.88 9.14
N LEU A 7 12.03 16.37 8.36
CA LEU A 7 12.29 15.88 7.00
C LEU A 7 12.70 14.40 7.01
N MET A 8 13.62 14.03 7.90
CA MET A 8 14.12 12.67 8.03
C MET A 8 13.01 11.69 8.44
N GLN A 9 12.27 12.00 9.51
CA GLN A 9 11.14 11.17 9.97
C GLN A 9 10.04 11.08 8.90
N GLY A 10 9.84 12.16 8.14
CA GLY A 10 8.90 12.19 7.03
C GLY A 10 9.29 11.27 5.87
N VAL A 11 10.57 11.24 5.48
CA VAL A 11 11.09 10.28 4.49
C VAL A 11 10.92 8.85 4.97
N LEU A 12 11.25 8.59 6.25
CA LEU A 12 11.10 7.26 6.84
C LEU A 12 9.63 6.81 6.91
N LEU A 13 8.70 7.71 7.27
CA LEU A 13 7.26 7.45 7.23
C LEU A 13 6.77 7.22 5.78
N GLY A 14 7.29 8.01 4.83
CA GLY A 14 7.02 7.83 3.42
C GLY A 14 7.37 6.44 2.91
N GLY A 15 8.34 5.75 3.51
CA GLY A 15 8.66 4.36 3.19
C GLY A 15 7.47 3.42 3.39
N LEU A 16 6.75 3.56 4.51
CA LEU A 16 5.54 2.78 4.78
C LEU A 16 4.41 3.14 3.80
N TYR A 17 4.17 4.44 3.59
CA TYR A 17 3.15 4.91 2.66
C TYR A 17 3.45 4.51 1.22
N ALA A 18 4.72 4.38 0.83
CA ALA A 18 5.09 3.90 -0.48
C ALA A 18 4.64 2.44 -0.67
N GLN A 19 4.72 1.60 0.36
CA GLN A 19 4.24 0.22 0.28
C GLN A 19 2.71 0.15 0.13
N TYR A 20 1.97 1.01 0.84
CA TYR A 20 0.52 1.15 0.65
C TYR A 20 0.19 1.60 -0.78
N ALA A 21 0.92 2.61 -1.27
CA ALA A 21 0.72 3.21 -2.58
C ALA A 21 1.10 2.30 -3.74
N LEU A 22 2.17 1.49 -3.63
CA LEU A 22 2.67 0.65 -4.71
C LEU A 22 1.64 -0.39 -5.17
N GLY A 23 0.96 -1.06 -4.23
CA GLY A 23 -0.09 -2.01 -4.57
C GLY A 23 -1.26 -1.33 -5.28
N MET A 24 -1.62 -0.13 -4.84
CA MET A 24 -2.66 0.68 -5.46
C MET A 24 -2.24 1.20 -6.84
N ALA A 25 -1.00 1.67 -6.99
CA ALA A 25 -0.44 2.17 -8.25
C ALA A 25 -0.44 1.09 -9.34
N LEU A 26 -0.18 -0.16 -8.98
CA LEU A 26 -0.28 -1.29 -9.90
C LEU A 26 -1.72 -1.53 -10.37
N MET A 27 -2.69 -1.49 -9.45
CA MET A 27 -4.10 -1.69 -9.81
C MET A 27 -4.65 -0.54 -10.65
N PHE A 28 -4.40 0.71 -10.27
CA PHE A 28 -4.83 1.89 -11.03
C PHE A 28 -4.12 2.02 -12.37
N GLY A 29 -2.80 1.84 -12.39
CA GLY A 29 -1.98 2.10 -13.57
C GLY A 29 -2.28 1.21 -14.76
N VAL A 30 -2.89 0.06 -14.50
CA VAL A 30 -3.15 -0.97 -15.50
C VAL A 30 -4.63 -1.21 -15.65
N MET A 31 -5.34 -1.46 -14.55
CA MET A 31 -6.74 -1.89 -14.60
C MET A 31 -7.71 -0.72 -14.49
N ARG A 32 -7.24 0.47 -14.11
CA ARG A 32 -8.07 1.67 -13.83
C ARG A 32 -9.19 1.42 -12.81
N ILE A 33 -8.99 0.44 -11.91
CA ILE A 33 -9.94 0.09 -10.86
C ILE A 33 -9.57 0.85 -9.59
N VAL A 34 -10.56 1.51 -9.01
CA VAL A 34 -10.50 2.02 -7.64
C VAL A 34 -10.97 0.89 -6.71
N ASN A 35 -10.04 0.21 -6.05
CA ASN A 35 -10.39 -0.83 -5.08
C ASN A 35 -10.50 -0.23 -3.67
N LEU A 36 -11.72 0.04 -3.22
CA LEU A 36 -11.97 0.62 -1.90
C LEU A 36 -11.62 -0.33 -0.74
N THR A 37 -11.53 -1.64 -1.01
CA THR A 37 -11.11 -2.64 -0.02
C THR A 37 -9.60 -2.59 0.26
N HIS A 38 -8.80 -1.86 -0.54
CA HIS A 38 -7.33 -1.88 -0.46
C HIS A 38 -6.78 -1.55 0.94
N GLY A 39 -7.37 -0.57 1.63
CA GLY A 39 -6.99 -0.24 3.00
C GLY A 39 -7.38 -1.31 4.01
N ASP A 40 -8.57 -1.90 3.90
CA ASP A 40 -9.00 -3.01 4.76
C ASP A 40 -8.15 -4.26 4.57
N LEU A 41 -7.63 -4.49 3.36
CA LEU A 41 -6.69 -5.60 3.12
C LEU A 41 -5.38 -5.41 3.89
N VAL A 42 -4.87 -4.18 4.05
CA VAL A 42 -3.69 -3.91 4.89
C VAL A 42 -3.98 -4.29 6.34
N VAL A 43 -5.13 -3.86 6.87
CA VAL A 43 -5.54 -4.12 8.25
C VAL A 43 -5.78 -5.62 8.48
N LEU A 44 -6.50 -6.28 7.57
CA LEU A 44 -6.74 -7.72 7.61
C LEU A 44 -5.44 -8.51 7.64
N LEU A 45 -4.50 -8.19 6.74
CA LEU A 45 -3.20 -8.85 6.70
C LEU A 45 -2.40 -8.58 7.97
N ALA A 46 -2.49 -7.40 8.58
CA ALA A 46 -1.80 -7.09 9.82
C ALA A 46 -2.38 -7.88 11.00
N LEU A 47 -3.70 -8.02 11.09
CA LEU A 47 -4.36 -8.84 12.11
C LEU A 47 -4.05 -10.34 11.92
N ILE A 48 -3.98 -10.83 10.68
CA ILE A 48 -3.52 -12.18 10.37
C ILE A 48 -2.05 -12.34 10.80
N ALA A 49 -1.17 -11.38 10.51
CA ALA A 49 0.23 -11.39 10.90
C ALA A 49 0.40 -11.51 12.42
N ILE A 50 -0.33 -10.67 13.17
CA ILE A 50 -0.35 -10.67 14.64
C ILE A 50 -0.83 -12.03 15.17
N SER A 51 -1.91 -12.56 14.60
CA SER A 51 -2.46 -13.86 15.00
C SER A 51 -1.49 -15.01 14.71
N LEU A 52 -0.83 -14.97 13.56
CA LEU A 52 0.16 -15.97 13.14
C LEU A 52 1.37 -15.96 14.07
N SER A 53 1.87 -14.77 14.43
CA SER A 53 2.96 -14.61 15.40
C SER A 53 2.59 -15.21 16.75
N ALA A 54 1.40 -14.87 17.26
CA ALA A 54 0.94 -15.32 18.57
C ALA A 54 0.70 -16.83 18.64
N GLN A 55 0.10 -17.43 17.59
CA GLN A 55 -0.23 -18.85 17.58
C GLN A 55 0.99 -19.75 17.35
N LEU A 56 1.92 -19.33 16.48
CA LEU A 56 3.11 -20.12 16.16
C LEU A 56 4.32 -19.78 17.05
N GLY A 57 4.25 -18.71 17.83
CA GLY A 57 5.38 -18.23 18.64
C GLY A 57 6.58 -17.77 17.80
N VAL A 58 6.35 -17.36 16.55
CA VAL A 58 7.40 -16.96 15.61
C VAL A 58 7.54 -15.45 15.51
N GLY A 59 8.77 -14.99 15.30
CA GLY A 59 9.11 -13.58 15.15
C GLY A 59 8.60 -12.96 13.84
N PRO A 60 8.66 -11.61 13.72
CA PRO A 60 8.05 -10.86 12.63
C PRO A 60 8.60 -11.22 11.24
N TRP A 61 9.87 -11.59 11.15
CA TRP A 61 10.50 -11.96 9.88
C TRP A 61 9.98 -13.29 9.33
N THR A 62 9.78 -14.28 10.21
CA THR A 62 9.15 -15.55 9.83
C THR A 62 7.69 -15.33 9.44
N VAL A 63 6.98 -14.48 10.19
CA VAL A 63 5.60 -14.08 9.83
C VAL A 63 5.56 -13.45 8.45
N LEU A 64 6.49 -12.56 8.12
CA LEU A 64 6.56 -11.92 6.80
C LEU A 64 6.73 -12.95 5.67
N VAL A 65 7.62 -13.93 5.85
CA VAL A 65 7.85 -15.00 4.87
C VAL A 65 6.59 -15.85 4.64
N LEU A 66 5.80 -16.09 5.68
CA LEU A 66 4.54 -16.86 5.59
C LEU A 66 3.38 -16.01 5.05
N LEU A 67 3.31 -14.75 5.46
CA LEU A 67 2.20 -13.85 5.14
C LEU A 67 2.23 -13.40 3.68
N VAL A 68 3.40 -13.14 3.10
CA VAL A 68 3.51 -12.64 1.72
C VAL A 68 2.90 -13.62 0.69
N PRO A 69 3.19 -14.94 0.72
CA PRO A 69 2.52 -15.92 -0.13
C PRO A 69 1.01 -16.00 0.13
N LEU A 70 0.58 -15.94 1.39
CA LEU A 70 -0.84 -15.94 1.75
C LEU A 70 -1.56 -14.71 1.19
N ALA A 71 -0.96 -13.53 1.34
CA ALA A 71 -1.45 -12.27 0.79
C ALA A 71 -1.55 -12.33 -0.73
N ALA A 72 -0.56 -12.91 -1.41
CA ALA A 72 -0.60 -13.12 -2.85
C ALA A 72 -1.78 -14.04 -3.26
N ALA A 73 -1.99 -15.14 -2.53
CA ALA A 73 -3.11 -16.04 -2.76
C ALA A 73 -4.46 -15.34 -2.54
N MET A 74 -4.58 -14.55 -1.47
CA MET A 74 -5.78 -13.76 -1.19
C MET A 74 -6.07 -12.74 -2.30
N GLY A 75 -5.05 -12.03 -2.79
CA GLY A 75 -5.20 -11.09 -3.90
C GLY A 75 -5.60 -11.78 -5.21
N TRP A 76 -5.03 -12.95 -5.49
CA TRP A 76 -5.43 -13.75 -6.64
C TRP A 76 -6.89 -14.20 -6.56
N VAL A 77 -7.30 -14.72 -5.40
CA VAL A 77 -8.69 -15.15 -5.15
C VAL A 77 -9.64 -13.97 -5.28
N LEU A 78 -9.34 -12.84 -4.64
CA LEU A 78 -10.14 -11.62 -4.70
C LEU A 78 -10.38 -11.19 -6.14
N GLN A 79 -9.31 -11.12 -6.94
CA GLN A 79 -9.45 -10.72 -8.33
C GLN A 79 -10.28 -11.73 -9.12
N ARG A 80 -10.03 -13.02 -8.94
CA ARG A 80 -10.70 -14.06 -9.74
C ARG A 80 -12.17 -14.23 -9.36
N SER A 81 -12.52 -14.13 -8.09
CA SER A 81 -13.87 -14.36 -7.59
C SER A 81 -14.74 -13.10 -7.61
N VAL A 82 -14.18 -11.93 -7.34
CA VAL A 82 -14.97 -10.68 -7.27
C VAL A 82 -14.67 -9.80 -8.46
N LEU A 83 -13.44 -9.30 -8.58
CA LEU A 83 -13.14 -8.19 -9.47
C LEU A 83 -13.28 -8.54 -10.95
N ASN A 84 -12.86 -9.73 -11.38
CA ASN A 84 -13.01 -10.18 -12.77
C ASN A 84 -14.47 -10.33 -13.23
N ARG A 85 -15.45 -10.31 -12.31
CA ARG A 85 -16.88 -10.33 -12.65
C ARG A 85 -17.47 -8.94 -12.84
N VAL A 86 -16.81 -7.91 -12.31
CA VAL A 86 -17.30 -6.52 -12.29
C VAL A 86 -16.35 -5.54 -13.00
N VAL A 87 -15.18 -6.01 -13.42
CA VAL A 87 -14.23 -5.26 -14.25
C VAL A 87 -14.78 -5.10 -15.66
N GLY A 88 -14.82 -3.84 -16.11
CA GLY A 88 -15.26 -3.45 -17.44
C GLY A 88 -14.91 -1.99 -17.70
N GLU A 89 -15.52 -1.40 -18.73
CA GLU A 89 -15.31 0.01 -19.10
C GLU A 89 -15.88 0.98 -18.05
N ASP A 90 -17.03 0.66 -17.46
CA ASP A 90 -17.60 1.42 -16.36
C ASP A 90 -16.90 1.07 -15.04
N PRO A 91 -16.29 2.03 -14.33
CA PRO A 91 -15.67 1.79 -13.03
C PRO A 91 -16.70 1.57 -11.90
N LEU A 92 -17.96 1.99 -12.04
CA LEU A 92 -18.95 1.98 -10.97
C LEU A 92 -19.23 0.57 -10.38
N PRO A 93 -19.41 -0.50 -11.18
CA PRO A 93 -19.61 -1.84 -10.63
C PRO A 93 -18.46 -2.30 -9.73
N SER A 94 -17.22 -1.98 -10.10
CA SER A 94 -16.04 -2.32 -9.30
C SER A 94 -15.95 -1.53 -8.00
N LEU A 95 -16.34 -0.25 -8.03
CA LEU A 95 -16.43 0.61 -6.85
C LEU A 95 -17.48 0.09 -5.86
N ILE A 96 -18.69 -0.21 -6.33
CA ILE A 96 -19.77 -0.72 -5.48
C ILE A 96 -19.40 -2.08 -4.87
N ALA A 97 -18.83 -2.99 -5.67
CA ALA A 97 -18.40 -4.30 -5.19
C ALA A 97 -17.31 -4.20 -4.12
N THR A 98 -16.31 -3.32 -4.32
CA THR A 98 -15.21 -3.15 -3.36
C THR A 98 -15.62 -2.36 -2.11
N PHE A 99 -16.60 -1.45 -2.22
CA PHE A 99 -17.24 -0.83 -1.07
C PHE A 99 -18.00 -1.86 -0.22
N GLY A 100 -18.84 -2.67 -0.84
CA GLY A 100 -19.57 -3.74 -0.13
C GLY A 100 -18.62 -4.73 0.53
N LEU A 101 -17.53 -5.10 -0.16
CA LEU A 101 -16.50 -5.97 0.40
C LEU A 101 -15.73 -5.30 1.54
N SER A 102 -15.42 -4.01 1.45
CA SER A 102 -14.79 -3.23 2.53
C SER A 102 -15.62 -3.28 3.81
N VAL A 103 -16.93 -2.98 3.70
CA VAL A 103 -17.85 -3.04 4.85
C VAL A 103 -17.94 -4.47 5.41
N ALA A 104 -18.04 -5.47 4.55
CA ALA A 104 -18.10 -6.87 4.98
C ALA A 104 -16.82 -7.32 5.69
N LEU A 105 -15.64 -6.97 5.16
CA LEU A 105 -14.36 -7.30 5.79
C LEU A 105 -14.18 -6.57 7.11
N GLN A 106 -14.51 -5.28 7.20
CA GLN A 106 -14.42 -4.54 8.45
C GLN A 106 -15.28 -5.18 9.54
N ASN A 107 -16.53 -5.55 9.23
CA ASN A 107 -17.41 -6.22 10.19
C ASN A 107 -16.91 -7.64 10.54
N ALA A 108 -16.42 -8.41 9.56
CA ALA A 108 -15.80 -9.70 9.83
C ALA A 108 -14.60 -9.57 10.77
N MET A 109 -13.77 -8.54 10.56
CA MET A 109 -12.62 -8.27 11.43
C MET A 109 -13.06 -7.89 12.84
N LEU A 110 -14.10 -7.05 13.00
CA LEU A 110 -14.67 -6.72 14.31
C LEU A 110 -15.24 -7.95 15.04
N GLN A 111 -15.84 -8.89 14.32
CA GLN A 111 -16.36 -10.13 14.92
C GLN A 111 -15.26 -11.09 15.37
N ILE A 112 -14.20 -11.24 14.57
CA ILE A 112 -13.10 -12.18 14.86
C ILE A 112 -12.13 -11.60 15.89
N TRP A 113 -11.84 -10.30 15.78
CA TRP A 113 -10.79 -9.61 16.54
C TRP A 113 -11.33 -8.48 17.43
N SER A 114 -12.63 -8.32 17.71
CA SER A 114 -13.15 -7.19 18.52
C SER A 114 -12.71 -5.81 17.98
N ALA A 115 -13.05 -4.73 18.69
CA ALA A 115 -12.61 -3.37 18.34
C ALA A 115 -11.22 -3.01 18.92
N ASP A 116 -10.57 -3.96 19.61
CA ASP A 116 -9.34 -3.69 20.35
C ASP A 116 -8.14 -3.49 19.43
N THR A 117 -7.29 -2.54 19.81
CA THR A 117 -6.02 -2.30 19.14
C THR A 117 -5.02 -3.40 19.47
N ARG A 118 -4.26 -3.85 18.48
CA ARG A 118 -3.21 -4.87 18.62
C ARG A 118 -1.94 -4.45 17.89
N SER A 119 -0.79 -4.93 18.33
CA SER A 119 0.49 -4.75 17.64
C SER A 119 1.18 -6.08 17.43
N LEU A 120 2.11 -6.12 16.49
CA LEU A 120 2.97 -7.27 16.21
C LEU A 120 4.24 -7.13 17.06
N PRO A 121 4.55 -8.07 17.99
CA PRO A 121 5.77 -8.02 18.76
C PRO A 121 7.00 -8.12 17.84
N GLY A 122 7.87 -7.12 17.85
CA GLY A 122 9.05 -7.07 16.98
C GLY A 122 10.32 -7.67 17.56
N GLY A 123 10.27 -8.18 18.80
CA GLY A 123 11.46 -8.68 19.49
C GLY A 123 12.45 -7.57 19.85
N GLY A 124 11.96 -6.33 20.00
CA GLY A 124 12.74 -5.16 20.40
C GLY A 124 13.28 -4.33 19.23
N ILE A 125 13.17 -4.79 17.98
CA ILE A 125 13.66 -4.05 16.80
C ILE A 125 13.00 -2.69 16.62
N GLU A 126 11.75 -2.57 17.06
CA GLU A 126 10.96 -1.34 17.08
C GLU A 126 11.52 -0.27 18.03
N GLN A 127 12.40 -0.66 18.96
CA GLN A 127 13.01 0.22 19.97
C GLN A 127 14.48 0.57 19.64
N ILE A 128 15.09 -0.12 18.68
CA ILE A 128 16.50 0.11 18.32
C ILE A 128 16.62 1.38 17.47
N SER A 129 17.52 2.28 17.86
CA SER A 129 17.85 3.47 17.10
C SER A 129 19.35 3.76 17.11
N TRP A 130 19.82 4.42 16.05
CA TRP A 130 21.15 4.99 15.98
C TRP A 130 21.10 6.49 16.27
N GLN A 131 22.04 6.96 17.09
CA GLN A 131 22.23 8.38 17.32
C GLN A 131 23.24 8.91 16.29
N VAL A 132 22.78 9.76 15.37
CA VAL A 132 23.61 10.42 14.37
C VAL A 132 23.66 11.91 14.72
N GLY A 133 24.65 12.29 15.53
CA GLY A 133 24.71 13.63 16.13
C GLY A 133 23.52 13.88 17.06
N PRO A 134 22.70 14.92 16.84
CA PRO A 134 21.50 15.19 17.65
C PRO A 134 20.25 14.42 17.19
N LEU A 135 20.34 13.62 16.12
CA LEU A 135 19.20 12.93 15.51
C LEU A 135 19.16 11.46 15.93
N PHE A 136 17.95 10.95 16.17
CA PHE A 136 17.71 9.53 16.40
C PHE A 136 17.05 8.89 15.18
N VAL A 137 17.71 7.89 14.62
CA VAL A 137 17.26 7.17 13.44
C VAL A 137 16.87 5.76 13.86
N GLY A 138 15.57 5.48 13.88
CA GLY A 138 15.06 4.14 14.20
C GLY A 138 15.48 3.11 13.14
N VAL A 139 15.95 1.95 13.58
CA VAL A 139 16.38 0.87 12.67
C VAL A 139 15.18 0.32 11.89
N LEU A 140 14.05 0.09 12.55
CA LEU A 140 12.84 -0.39 11.90
C LEU A 140 12.38 0.54 10.75
N PRO A 141 12.16 1.86 10.94
CA PRO A 141 11.80 2.76 9.83
C PRO A 141 12.80 2.76 8.65
N VAL A 142 14.10 2.60 8.92
CA VAL A 142 15.11 2.48 7.86
C VAL A 142 14.92 1.17 7.07
N ILE A 143 14.65 0.05 7.76
CA ILE A 143 14.32 -1.23 7.10
C ILE A 143 13.04 -1.08 6.26
N VAL A 144 12.00 -0.41 6.78
CA VAL A 144 10.75 -0.17 6.03
C VAL A 144 11.03 0.61 4.76
N LEU A 145 11.80 1.70 4.84
CA LEU A 145 12.19 2.50 3.67
C LEU A 145 13.02 1.68 2.67
N GLY A 146 13.98 0.88 3.15
CA GLY A 146 14.78 -0.01 2.31
C GLY A 146 13.91 -1.05 1.60
N ALA A 147 12.98 -1.68 2.31
CA ALA A 147 12.02 -2.60 1.73
C ALA A 147 11.13 -1.91 0.68
N ALA A 148 10.65 -0.70 0.95
CA ALA A 148 9.87 0.08 0.00
C ALA A 148 10.65 0.37 -1.29
N LEU A 149 11.93 0.75 -1.18
CA LEU A 149 12.80 0.98 -2.33
C LEU A 149 13.03 -0.30 -3.15
N VAL A 150 13.32 -1.42 -2.48
CA VAL A 150 13.50 -2.74 -3.13
C VAL A 150 12.22 -3.18 -3.84
N LEU A 151 11.06 -3.06 -3.18
CA LEU A 151 9.77 -3.40 -3.78
C LEU A 151 9.43 -2.50 -4.96
N THR A 152 9.70 -1.19 -4.86
CA THR A 152 9.51 -0.22 -5.95
C THR A 152 10.39 -0.58 -7.15
N ALA A 153 11.69 -0.78 -6.92
CA ALA A 153 12.64 -1.12 -7.98
C ALA A 153 12.32 -2.48 -8.61
N GLY A 154 11.97 -3.48 -7.80
CA GLY A 154 11.56 -4.81 -8.23
C GLY A 154 10.29 -4.77 -9.09
N LEU A 155 9.26 -4.04 -8.65
CA LEU A 155 8.02 -3.86 -9.41
C LEU A 155 8.28 -3.08 -10.71
N ALA A 156 9.05 -2.01 -10.66
CA ALA A 156 9.42 -1.23 -11.85
C ALA A 156 10.18 -2.08 -12.87
N TRP A 157 11.12 -2.90 -12.42
CA TRP A 157 11.86 -3.84 -13.28
C TRP A 157 10.94 -4.93 -13.84
N LEU A 158 10.09 -5.54 -13.00
CA LEU A 158 9.13 -6.55 -13.41
C LEU A 158 8.23 -6.02 -14.52
N MET A 159 7.68 -4.83 -14.32
CA MET A 159 6.85 -4.14 -15.31
C MET A 159 7.64 -3.86 -16.59
N ALA A 160 8.83 -3.27 -16.50
CA ALA A 160 9.57 -2.85 -17.69
C ALA A 160 10.15 -4.01 -18.51
N ARG A 161 10.63 -5.09 -17.87
CA ARG A 161 11.51 -6.08 -18.52
C ARG A 161 10.89 -7.45 -18.73
N THR A 162 9.78 -7.81 -18.07
CA THR A 162 9.26 -9.19 -18.12
C THR A 162 8.10 -9.41 -19.08
N ARG A 163 7.85 -10.69 -19.41
CA ARG A 163 6.67 -11.12 -20.18
C ARG A 163 5.36 -10.73 -19.49
N PHE A 164 5.32 -10.88 -18.16
CA PHE A 164 4.18 -10.48 -17.35
C PHE A 164 3.89 -8.98 -17.51
N GLY A 165 4.89 -8.12 -17.36
CA GLY A 165 4.72 -6.67 -17.53
C GLY A 165 4.26 -6.26 -18.94
N ARG A 166 4.69 -6.99 -19.99
CA ARG A 166 4.20 -6.78 -21.36
C ARG A 166 2.75 -7.23 -21.53
N ALA A 167 2.40 -8.41 -21.05
CA ALA A 167 1.03 -8.91 -21.09
C ALA A 167 0.08 -7.98 -20.33
N LEU A 168 0.50 -7.50 -19.16
CA LEU A 168 -0.27 -6.58 -18.34
C LEU A 168 -0.54 -5.24 -19.05
N ARG A 169 0.47 -4.64 -19.69
CA ARG A 169 0.28 -3.45 -20.52
C ARG A 169 -0.58 -3.68 -21.76
N ALA A 170 -0.44 -4.84 -22.40
CA ALA A 170 -1.27 -5.19 -23.55
C ALA A 170 -2.75 -5.30 -23.14
N SER A 171 -3.03 -6.04 -22.05
CA SER A 171 -4.39 -6.18 -21.51
C SER A 171 -4.98 -4.85 -21.05
N ALA A 172 -4.17 -3.93 -20.52
CA ALA A 172 -4.60 -2.58 -20.14
C ALA A 172 -4.94 -1.66 -21.32
N ALA A 173 -4.25 -1.85 -22.45
CA ALA A 173 -4.44 -1.04 -23.64
C ALA A 173 -5.73 -1.43 -24.36
N ASP A 174 -5.93 -2.73 -24.57
CA ASP A 174 -7.12 -3.29 -25.20
C ASP A 174 -7.29 -4.75 -24.76
N VAL A 175 -8.35 -5.01 -23.98
CA VAL A 175 -8.64 -6.33 -23.40
C VAL A 175 -8.97 -7.34 -24.51
N GLU A 176 -9.69 -6.94 -25.54
CA GLU A 176 -10.13 -7.81 -26.63
C GLU A 176 -8.97 -8.15 -27.56
N ALA A 177 -8.21 -7.13 -28.00
CA ALA A 177 -7.05 -7.34 -28.85
C ALA A 177 -5.98 -8.18 -28.14
N ALA A 178 -5.76 -7.95 -26.84
CA ALA A 178 -4.85 -8.76 -26.04
C ALA A 178 -5.30 -10.23 -25.96
N ALA A 179 -6.61 -10.49 -25.89
CA ALA A 179 -7.15 -11.85 -25.89
C ALA A 179 -6.95 -12.55 -27.25
N MET A 180 -7.10 -11.83 -28.36
CA MET A 180 -6.93 -12.36 -29.71
C MET A 180 -5.50 -12.82 -30.01
N VAL A 181 -4.50 -12.21 -29.37
CA VAL A 181 -3.08 -12.62 -29.49
C VAL A 181 -2.66 -13.64 -28.42
N GLY A 182 -3.61 -14.25 -27.72
CA GLY A 182 -3.38 -15.38 -26.82
C GLY A 182 -3.07 -15.01 -25.36
N THR A 183 -3.21 -13.75 -24.95
CA THR A 183 -3.15 -13.42 -23.52
C THR A 183 -4.49 -13.73 -22.84
N ASN A 184 -4.47 -13.99 -21.53
CA ASN A 184 -5.69 -14.14 -20.75
C ASN A 184 -5.79 -12.98 -19.75
N PRO A 185 -6.49 -11.88 -20.10
CA PRO A 185 -6.57 -10.68 -19.26
C PRO A 185 -7.02 -10.97 -17.83
N ARG A 186 -8.02 -11.85 -17.66
CA ARG A 186 -8.54 -12.24 -16.33
C ARG A 186 -7.46 -12.85 -15.44
N THR A 187 -6.57 -13.68 -16.02
CA THR A 187 -5.46 -14.29 -15.28
C THR A 187 -4.34 -13.30 -15.03
N VAL A 188 -4.04 -12.45 -16.02
CA VAL A 188 -3.03 -11.40 -15.91
C VAL A 188 -3.40 -10.39 -14.81
N TYR A 189 -4.66 -9.98 -14.73
CA TYR A 189 -5.18 -9.15 -13.65
C TYR A 189 -5.11 -9.88 -12.30
N ALA A 190 -5.43 -11.17 -12.25
CA ALA A 190 -5.33 -11.94 -11.00
C ALA A 190 -3.90 -12.02 -10.45
N LEU A 191 -2.92 -12.16 -11.34
CA LEU A 191 -1.50 -12.11 -10.97
C LEU A 191 -1.06 -10.69 -10.55
N ALA A 192 -1.60 -9.64 -11.19
CA ALA A 192 -1.31 -8.26 -10.80
C ALA A 192 -1.86 -7.94 -9.40
N THR A 193 -3.10 -8.33 -9.11
CA THR A 193 -3.71 -8.15 -7.78
C THR A 193 -3.03 -9.02 -6.74
N ALA A 194 -2.62 -10.25 -7.09
CA ALA A 194 -1.80 -11.08 -6.21
C ALA A 194 -0.50 -10.35 -5.81
N LEU A 195 0.21 -9.76 -6.78
CA LEU A 195 1.42 -8.99 -6.51
C LEU A 195 1.15 -7.74 -5.68
N ALA A 196 0.07 -7.01 -5.97
CA ALA A 196 -0.33 -5.82 -5.21
C ALA A 196 -0.61 -6.16 -3.74
N VAL A 197 -1.38 -7.21 -3.48
CA VAL A 197 -1.72 -7.64 -2.12
C VAL A 197 -0.51 -8.29 -1.42
N ALA A 198 0.39 -8.95 -2.15
CA ALA A 198 1.67 -9.41 -1.61
C ALA A 198 2.51 -8.25 -1.07
N ILE A 199 2.58 -7.12 -1.81
CA ILE A 199 3.23 -5.89 -1.36
C ILE A 199 2.53 -5.33 -0.10
N LEU A 200 1.19 -5.38 -0.04
CA LEU A 200 0.46 -5.01 1.17
C LEU A 200 0.80 -5.92 2.36
N GLY A 201 1.16 -7.19 2.13
CA GLY A 201 1.64 -8.09 3.18
C GLY A 201 2.91 -7.55 3.87
N PHE A 202 3.85 -6.97 3.12
CA PHE A 202 4.99 -6.28 3.72
C PHE A 202 4.53 -5.07 4.53
N ALA A 203 3.68 -4.23 3.94
CA ALA A 203 3.18 -3.02 4.59
C ALA A 203 2.44 -3.33 5.89
N ALA A 204 1.65 -4.41 5.91
CA ALA A 204 0.89 -4.89 7.05
C ALA A 204 1.78 -5.35 8.22
N VAL A 205 2.85 -6.12 7.94
CA VAL A 205 3.83 -6.50 8.97
C VAL A 205 4.51 -5.26 9.54
N PHE A 206 4.98 -4.36 8.68
CA PHE A 206 5.65 -3.14 9.11
C PHE A 206 4.73 -2.19 9.88
N GLN A 207 3.46 -2.09 9.49
CA GLN A 207 2.44 -1.34 10.23
C GLN A 207 2.23 -1.92 11.62
N GLY A 208 2.06 -3.24 11.74
CA GLY A 208 1.90 -3.91 13.03
C GLY A 208 3.13 -3.80 13.95
N LEU A 209 4.33 -3.74 13.38
CA LEU A 209 5.57 -3.50 14.14
C LEU A 209 5.72 -2.04 14.60
N ARG A 210 5.31 -1.10 13.75
CA ARG A 210 5.49 0.34 13.96
C ARG A 210 4.46 0.91 14.92
N SER A 211 3.21 0.47 14.83
CA SER A 211 2.11 0.97 15.64
C SER A 211 1.07 -0.10 15.91
N THR A 212 0.02 0.28 16.63
CA THR A 212 -1.15 -0.58 16.77
C THR A 212 -2.01 -0.58 15.51
N VAL A 213 -2.84 -1.61 15.40
CA VAL A 213 -3.81 -1.85 14.34
C VAL A 213 -5.14 -2.24 14.97
N ALA A 214 -6.22 -1.60 14.53
CA ALA A 214 -7.60 -1.95 14.83
C ALA A 214 -8.40 -2.18 13.53
N PRO A 215 -9.48 -2.97 13.57
CA PRO A 215 -10.31 -3.22 12.38
C PRO A 215 -10.85 -1.96 11.67
N ALA A 216 -11.05 -0.86 12.40
CA ALA A 216 -11.57 0.39 11.85
C ALA A 216 -10.53 1.22 11.06
N ASP A 217 -9.24 0.86 11.11
CA ASP A 217 -8.16 1.67 10.54
C ASP A 217 -8.12 1.65 9.00
N GLY A 218 -8.86 0.74 8.35
CA GLY A 218 -8.76 0.47 6.92
C GLY A 218 -9.00 1.69 6.04
N ALA A 219 -10.00 2.51 6.37
CA ALA A 219 -10.32 3.72 5.61
C ALA A 219 -9.18 4.74 5.62
N ALA A 220 -8.50 4.92 6.75
CA ALA A 220 -7.36 5.83 6.85
C ALA A 220 -6.18 5.35 5.99
N GLN A 221 -5.89 4.04 6.02
CA GLN A 221 -4.80 3.47 5.20
C GLN A 221 -5.10 3.56 3.70
N LEU A 222 -6.38 3.41 3.32
CA LEU A 222 -6.82 3.63 1.94
C LEU A 222 -6.54 5.07 1.49
N ILE A 223 -6.87 6.06 2.32
CA ILE A 223 -6.64 7.48 2.01
C ILE A 223 -5.16 7.74 1.80
N PHE A 224 -4.27 7.29 2.70
CA PHE A 224 -2.83 7.51 2.54
C PHE A 224 -2.26 6.86 1.27
N ALA A 225 -2.71 5.66 0.92
CA ALA A 225 -2.34 5.01 -0.33
C ALA A 225 -2.77 5.84 -1.54
N PHE A 226 -4.02 6.32 -1.53
CA PHE A 226 -4.63 7.08 -2.61
C PHE A 226 -3.97 8.44 -2.81
N GLU A 227 -3.75 9.18 -1.72
CA GLU A 227 -3.04 10.46 -1.72
C GLU A 227 -1.64 10.31 -2.32
N ALA A 228 -0.87 9.33 -1.85
CA ALA A 228 0.46 9.07 -2.37
C ALA A 228 0.47 8.73 -3.87
N VAL A 229 -0.50 7.92 -4.35
CA VAL A 229 -0.62 7.59 -5.78
C VAL A 229 -0.99 8.81 -6.61
N ILE A 230 -1.91 9.65 -6.16
CA ILE A 230 -2.32 10.86 -6.91
C ILE A 230 -1.22 11.91 -6.92
N ILE A 231 -0.58 12.17 -5.77
CA ILE A 231 0.57 13.07 -5.70
C ILE A 231 1.66 12.58 -6.67
N GLY A 232 1.93 11.29 -6.66
CA GLY A 232 2.90 10.64 -7.54
C GLY A 232 2.53 10.67 -9.02
N GLY A 233 1.24 10.55 -9.33
CA GLY A 233 0.70 10.36 -10.67
C GLY A 233 0.28 8.92 -10.91
N MET A 234 -0.97 8.75 -11.36
CA MET A 234 -1.58 7.43 -11.60
C MET A 234 -0.74 6.61 -12.59
N GLY A 235 -0.47 5.36 -12.22
CA GLY A 235 0.24 4.39 -13.07
C GLY A 235 1.75 4.56 -13.16
N SER A 236 2.35 5.44 -12.38
CA SER A 236 3.81 5.52 -12.22
C SER A 236 4.25 4.82 -10.93
N VAL A 237 5.00 3.71 -11.06
CA VAL A 237 5.55 2.96 -9.90
C VAL A 237 6.50 3.85 -9.08
N TRP A 238 7.41 4.56 -9.76
CA TRP A 238 8.29 5.53 -9.12
C TRP A 238 7.55 6.80 -8.67
N GLY A 239 6.50 7.19 -9.39
CA GLY A 239 5.62 8.27 -8.98
C GLY A 239 5.00 7.97 -7.62
N ALA A 240 4.42 6.79 -7.42
CA ALA A 240 3.84 6.38 -6.14
C ALA A 240 4.85 6.40 -4.98
N PHE A 241 6.09 5.95 -5.21
CA PHE A 241 7.16 6.03 -4.21
C PHE A 241 7.46 7.48 -3.80
N TRP A 242 7.70 8.37 -4.78
CA TRP A 242 8.00 9.76 -4.47
C TRP A 242 6.80 10.55 -3.96
N GLY A 243 5.59 10.21 -4.41
CA GLY A 243 4.34 10.77 -3.88
C GLY A 243 4.14 10.41 -2.42
N ALA A 244 4.48 9.18 -2.02
CA ALA A 244 4.51 8.77 -0.62
C ALA A 244 5.60 9.49 0.19
N MET A 245 6.77 9.78 -0.38
CA MET A 245 7.78 10.61 0.29
C MET A 245 7.24 12.02 0.57
N VAL A 246 6.63 12.65 -0.44
CA VAL A 246 6.00 13.97 -0.28
C VAL A 246 4.95 13.92 0.82
N LEU A 247 4.05 12.95 0.78
CA LEU A 247 3.01 12.78 1.80
C LEU A 247 3.61 12.61 3.21
N GLY A 248 4.58 11.71 3.37
CA GLY A 248 5.24 11.46 4.65
C GLY A 248 5.97 12.69 5.19
N ILE A 249 6.68 13.42 4.33
CA ILE A 249 7.34 14.69 4.68
C ILE A 249 6.33 15.74 5.10
N SER A 250 5.26 15.93 4.34
CA SER A 250 4.20 16.90 4.66
C SER A 250 3.57 16.61 6.01
N GLN A 251 3.26 15.34 6.29
CA GLN A 251 2.70 14.97 7.58
C GLN A 251 3.69 15.16 8.72
N SER A 252 4.95 14.75 8.54
CA SER A 252 5.97 14.89 9.57
C SER A 252 6.31 16.35 9.86
N ILE A 253 6.26 17.25 8.88
CA ILE A 253 6.39 18.69 9.10
C ILE A 253 5.16 19.22 9.84
N GLY A 254 3.95 18.78 9.47
CA GLY A 254 2.71 19.15 10.16
C GLY A 254 2.77 18.82 11.65
N TYR A 255 3.16 17.59 12.02
CA TYR A 255 3.31 17.16 13.42
C TYR A 255 4.32 18.00 14.22
N ARG A 256 5.27 18.66 13.56
CA ARG A 256 6.25 19.54 14.20
C ARG A 256 5.73 20.95 14.48
N ILE A 257 4.72 21.37 13.74
CA ILE A 257 4.02 22.64 13.97
C ILE A 257 2.99 22.43 15.08
N ASP A 258 2.14 21.41 14.90
CA ASP A 258 1.11 21.02 15.87
C ASP A 258 0.78 19.51 15.73
N PRO A 259 0.61 18.76 16.82
CA PRO A 259 0.26 17.33 16.74
C PRO A 259 -1.00 17.02 15.93
N GLY A 260 -1.98 17.92 15.88
CA GLY A 260 -3.20 17.77 15.08
C GLY A 260 -3.02 18.11 13.61
N PHE A 261 -1.92 18.76 13.22
CA PHE A 261 -1.68 19.22 11.85
C PHE A 261 -1.00 18.18 10.97
N GLY A 262 -0.49 17.08 11.51
CA GLY A 262 0.23 16.09 10.70
C GLY A 262 -0.60 15.55 9.56
N THR A 263 -1.71 14.86 9.85
CA THR A 263 -2.61 14.36 8.80
C THR A 263 -3.10 15.50 7.92
N LEU A 264 -3.60 16.59 8.50
CA LEU A 264 -4.10 17.76 7.76
C LEU A 264 -3.11 18.30 6.72
N ALA A 265 -1.83 18.45 7.08
CA ALA A 265 -0.79 18.94 6.18
C ALA A 265 -0.58 18.02 4.97
N GLY A 266 -0.66 16.69 5.18
CA GLY A 266 -0.65 15.71 4.11
C GLY A 266 -1.83 15.89 3.14
N HIS A 267 -3.05 15.97 3.67
CA HIS A 267 -4.27 16.14 2.88
C HIS A 267 -4.27 17.46 2.11
N ILE A 268 -3.81 18.56 2.72
CA ILE A 268 -3.69 19.86 2.04
C ILE A 268 -2.72 19.78 0.87
N VAL A 269 -1.56 19.14 1.06
CA VAL A 269 -0.56 18.99 -0.01
C VAL A 269 -1.12 18.11 -1.14
N PHE A 270 -1.82 17.03 -0.80
CA PHE A 270 -2.57 16.24 -1.77
C PHE A 270 -3.56 17.10 -2.57
N LEU A 271 -4.41 17.90 -1.90
CA LEU A 271 -5.39 18.76 -2.56
C LEU A 271 -4.74 19.81 -3.46
N ILE A 272 -3.64 20.42 -3.02
CA ILE A 272 -2.87 21.38 -3.82
C ILE A 272 -2.33 20.71 -5.08
N VAL A 273 -1.73 19.52 -4.95
CA VAL A 273 -1.19 18.78 -6.11
C VAL A 273 -2.32 18.37 -7.04
N LEU A 274 -3.45 17.88 -6.53
CA LEU A 274 -4.61 17.52 -7.35
C LEU A 274 -5.18 18.73 -8.11
N ALA A 275 -5.26 19.90 -7.47
CA ALA A 275 -5.78 21.12 -8.08
C ALA A 275 -4.83 21.71 -9.15
N LEU A 276 -3.52 21.68 -8.90
CA LEU A 276 -2.52 22.31 -9.79
C LEU A 276 -1.95 21.34 -10.84
N ARG A 277 -1.95 20.04 -10.56
CA ARG A 277 -1.40 18.97 -11.40
C ARG A 277 -2.22 17.67 -11.24
N PRO A 278 -3.44 17.57 -11.82
CA PRO A 278 -4.31 16.41 -11.66
C PRO A 278 -3.72 15.09 -12.19
N GLN A 279 -2.75 15.15 -13.10
CA GLN A 279 -1.96 14.01 -13.57
C GLN A 279 -0.89 13.54 -12.57
N GLY A 280 -0.67 14.27 -11.48
CA GLY A 280 0.40 14.06 -10.50
C GLY A 280 1.77 14.59 -10.95
N ILE A 281 2.77 14.48 -10.08
CA ILE A 281 4.11 15.03 -10.30
C ILE A 281 4.86 14.28 -11.42
N PHE A 282 4.65 12.96 -11.52
CA PHE A 282 5.29 12.09 -12.51
C PHE A 282 4.29 11.56 -13.57
N GLY A 283 3.10 12.15 -13.67
CA GLY A 283 2.12 11.80 -14.70
C GLY A 283 2.64 12.10 -16.11
N ARG A 284 2.44 11.17 -17.03
CA ARG A 284 2.67 11.41 -18.46
C ARG A 284 1.45 12.12 -19.06
N LYS A 285 1.71 13.11 -19.91
CA LYS A 285 0.70 13.77 -20.75
C LYS A 285 0.21 12.81 -21.84
#